data_AF-A0A1P8P1M7-F1
#
_entry.id   AF-A0A1P8P1M7-F1
#
_cell.length_a   1.000
_cell.length_b   1.000
_cell.length_c   1.000
_cell.angle_alpha   90.00
_cell.angle_beta   90.00
_cell.angle_gamma   90.00
#
_symmetry.space_group_name_H-M   'P 1'
#
loop_
_entity.id
_entity.type
_entity.pdbx_description
1 polymer ?
#
loop_
_entity_poly.entity_id
_entity_poly.type
_entity_poly.pdbx_seq_one_letter_code
_entity_poly.pdbx_strand_id
1 'polypeptide(L)'
;FCTSEVILCHFKLLNYKLKHLVLRDNKESTEKLISCVKYHQNLLSVCNDFKNSTSKVLIWQFLNTVIMLCTGIFILTVLIKQTPYVAVINLFEVCTFEIMSLYLYCWYSNEITFQCSDVSNAVYMAEWINAKPSDKKTMLITMSKAEQPLLFGGILEIRLETFINILKTSFSFYNFLLAFQ
;
A
#
# COMPACT_ATOMS: atom_id res chain seq x y z
N PHE A 1 -1.58 -10.45 2.89
CA PHE A 1 -2.95 -10.02 3.24
C PHE A 1 -3.14 -9.89 4.74
N CYS A 2 -3.17 -10.97 5.54
CA CYS A 2 -3.35 -10.88 7.00
C CYS A 2 -2.34 -9.94 7.70
N THR A 3 -1.05 -10.02 7.33
CA THR A 3 -0.01 -9.11 7.86
C THR A 3 -0.27 -7.64 7.53
N SER A 4 -0.75 -7.34 6.32
CA SER A 4 -1.09 -5.98 5.88
C SER A 4 -2.28 -5.41 6.66
N GLU A 5 -3.30 -6.22 6.93
CA GLU A 5 -4.46 -5.81 7.74
C GLU A 5 -4.08 -5.53 9.20
N VAL A 6 -3.21 -6.36 9.78
CA VAL A 6 -2.69 -6.16 11.14
C VAL A 6 -1.91 -4.84 11.22
N ILE A 7 -1.04 -4.57 10.26
CA ILE A 7 -0.29 -3.30 10.17
C ILE A 7 -1.26 -2.12 10.11
N LEU A 8 -2.26 -2.17 9.22
CA LEU A 8 -3.27 -1.12 9.09
C LEU A 8 -4.06 -0.87 10.38
N CYS A 9 -4.46 -1.95 11.07
CA CYS A 9 -5.16 -1.84 12.34
C CYS A 9 -4.30 -1.13 13.38
N HIS A 10 -3.01 -1.47 13.46
CA HIS A 10 -2.08 -0.82 14.39
C HIS A 10 -1.85 0.66 14.09
N PHE A 11 -1.78 1.06 12.81
CA PHE A 11 -1.74 2.48 12.44
C PHE A 11 -3.02 3.22 12.83
N LYS A 12 -4.19 2.65 12.53
CA LYS A 12 -5.48 3.25 12.92
C LYS A 12 -5.60 3.42 14.44
N LEU A 13 -5.15 2.42 15.21
CA LEU A 13 -5.10 2.48 16.67
C LEU A 13 -4.14 3.57 17.16
N LEU A 14 -2.96 3.70 16.55
CA LEU A 14 -2.00 4.75 16.88
C LEU A 14 -2.58 6.15 16.59
N ASN A 15 -3.19 6.35 15.41
CA ASN A 15 -3.82 7.62 15.04
C ASN A 15 -4.94 7.98 16.02
N TYR A 16 -5.77 7.01 16.39
CA TYR A 16 -6.80 7.21 17.41
C TYR A 16 -6.20 7.64 18.76
N LYS A 17 -5.17 6.94 19.24
CA LYS A 17 -4.50 7.28 20.51
C LYS A 17 -3.85 8.66 20.49
N LEU A 18 -3.24 9.04 19.37
CA LEU A 18 -2.61 10.36 19.20
C LEU A 18 -3.63 11.48 19.17
N LYS A 19 -4.73 11.30 18.44
CA LYS A 19 -5.80 12.31 18.34
C LYS A 19 -6.47 12.60 19.69
N HIS A 20 -6.61 11.58 20.54
CA HIS A 20 -7.17 11.71 21.89
C HIS A 20 -6.12 11.99 22.98
N LEU A 21 -4.87 12.27 22.60
CA LEU A 21 -3.81 12.56 23.55
C LEU A 21 -3.94 14.00 24.06
N VAL A 22 -4.19 14.14 25.36
CA VAL A 22 -4.19 15.44 26.06
C VAL A 22 -2.84 15.62 26.75
N LEU A 23 -2.07 16.60 26.28
CA LEU A 23 -0.76 16.90 26.84
C LEU A 23 -0.82 18.06 27.82
N ARG A 24 -0.39 17.80 29.05
CA ARG A 24 -0.23 18.80 30.12
C ARG A 24 1.23 18.81 30.59
N ASP A 25 1.59 19.83 31.35
CA ASP A 25 2.90 19.96 31.99
C ASP A 25 3.04 18.98 33.18
N ASN A 26 2.95 17.67 32.92
CA ASN A 26 3.12 16.61 33.92
C ASN A 26 4.00 15.47 33.36
N LYS A 27 4.48 14.58 34.22
CA LYS A 27 5.34 13.45 33.79
C LYS A 27 4.55 12.37 33.05
N GLU A 28 3.31 12.13 33.46
CA GLU A 28 2.45 11.09 32.88
C GLU A 28 2.11 11.34 31.40
N SER A 29 1.78 12.58 31.01
CA SER A 29 1.52 12.93 29.60
C SER A 29 2.78 12.78 28.75
N THR A 30 3.94 13.17 29.28
CA THR A 30 5.23 12.99 28.58
C THR A 30 5.54 11.51 28.36
N GLU A 31 5.32 10.64 29.36
CA GLU A 31 5.51 9.19 29.22
C GLU A 31 4.58 8.57 28.18
N LYS A 32 3.30 8.98 28.15
CA LYS A 32 2.34 8.55 27.13
C LYS A 32 2.77 8.98 25.72
N LEU A 33 3.23 10.22 25.55
CA LEU A 33 3.76 10.71 24.28
C LEU A 33 4.96 9.88 23.81
N ILE A 34 5.95 9.67 24.68
CA ILE A 34 7.15 8.88 24.37
C ILE A 34 6.76 7.44 23.97
N SER A 35 5.80 6.84 24.68
CA SER A 35 5.29 5.51 24.33
C SER A 35 4.65 5.49 22.94
N CYS A 36 3.83 6.49 22.59
CA CYS A 36 3.23 6.61 21.26
C CYS A 36 4.29 6.80 20.17
N VAL A 37 5.30 7.65 20.40
CA VAL A 37 6.39 7.90 19.46
C VAL A 37 7.24 6.65 19.25
N LYS A 38 7.57 5.93 20.33
CA LYS A 38 8.30 4.65 20.24
C LYS A 38 7.49 3.59 19.49
N TYR A 39 6.18 3.56 19.71
CA TYR A 39 5.28 2.67 19.00
C TYR A 39 5.22 3.00 17.50
N HIS A 40 5.14 4.28 17.13
CA HIS A 40 5.20 4.74 15.74
C HIS A 40 6.52 4.32 15.07
N GLN A 41 7.66 4.52 15.74
CA GLN A 41 8.98 4.11 15.23
C GLN A 41 9.07 2.60 15.01
N ASN A 42 8.54 1.80 15.93
CA ASN A 42 8.48 0.35 15.76
C ASN A 42 7.61 -0.04 14.57
N LEU A 43 6.46 0.61 14.38
CA LEU A 43 5.58 0.35 13.23
C LEU A 43 6.26 0.71 11.90
N LEU A 44 7.02 1.82 11.86
CA LEU A 44 7.82 2.18 10.69
C LEU A 44 8.88 1.11 10.37
N SER A 45 9.55 0.57 11.40
CA SER A 45 10.51 -0.54 11.22
C SER A 45 9.82 -1.77 10.62
N VAL A 46 8.66 -2.17 11.18
CA VAL A 46 7.87 -3.30 10.67
C VAL A 46 7.42 -3.05 9.22
N CYS A 47 7.04 -1.83 8.87
CA CYS A 47 6.69 -1.48 7.50
C CYS A 47 7.88 -1.61 6.55
N ASN A 48 9.08 -1.22 7.01
CA ASN A 48 10.29 -1.33 6.21
C ASN A 48 10.68 -2.81 5.98
N ASP A 49 10.55 -3.64 7.01
CA ASP A 49 10.75 -5.09 6.89
C ASP A 49 9.72 -5.73 5.97
N PHE A 50 8.45 -5.35 6.12
CA PHE A 50 7.36 -5.77 5.24
C PHE A 50 7.61 -5.35 3.78
N LYS A 51 8.03 -4.10 3.56
CA LYS A 51 8.41 -3.59 2.24
C LYS A 51 9.53 -4.43 1.63
N ASN A 52 10.60 -4.71 2.37
CA ASN A 52 11.74 -5.46 1.86
C ASN A 52 11.38 -6.92 1.55
N SER A 53 10.59 -7.56 2.40
CA SER A 53 10.12 -8.93 2.17
C SER A 53 9.18 -9.03 0.96
N THR A 54 8.33 -8.03 0.76
CA THR A 54 7.26 -8.07 -0.25
C THR A 54 7.75 -7.55 -1.61
N SER A 55 8.82 -6.73 -1.65
CA SER A 55 9.34 -6.15 -2.89
C SER A 55 9.67 -7.19 -3.98
N LYS A 56 10.37 -8.28 -3.63
CA LYS A 56 10.70 -9.35 -4.59
C LYS A 56 9.46 -10.09 -5.08
N VAL A 57 8.54 -10.39 -4.17
CA VAL A 57 7.28 -11.08 -4.46
C VAL A 57 6.44 -10.24 -5.43
N LEU A 58 6.40 -8.92 -5.25
CA LEU A 58 5.64 -8.02 -6.11
C LEU A 58 6.22 -7.92 -7.52
N ILE A 59 7.54 -7.85 -7.67
CA ILE A 59 8.18 -7.86 -8.99
C ILE A 59 7.83 -9.16 -9.74
N TRP A 60 7.90 -10.29 -9.03
CA TRP A 60 7.52 -11.58 -9.59
C TRP A 60 6.03 -11.63 -9.98
N GLN A 61 5.14 -11.15 -9.11
CA GLN A 61 3.70 -11.08 -9.40
C GLN A 61 3.45 -10.23 -10.64
N PHE A 62 4.08 -9.05 -10.72
CA PHE A 62 3.94 -8.13 -11.84
C PHE A 62 4.34 -8.78 -13.17
N LEU A 63 5.48 -9.46 -13.21
CA LEU A 63 5.95 -10.16 -14.41
C LEU A 63 4.96 -11.27 -14.82
N ASN A 64 4.45 -12.04 -13.86
CA ASN A 64 3.45 -13.07 -14.15
C ASN A 64 2.16 -12.45 -14.71
N THR A 65 1.67 -11.37 -14.12
CA THR A 65 0.46 -10.70 -14.62
C THR A 65 0.65 -10.20 -16.05
N VAL A 66 1.81 -9.63 -16.39
CA VAL A 66 2.11 -9.21 -17.78
C VAL A 66 2.12 -10.39 -18.74
N ILE A 67 2.82 -11.48 -18.41
CA ILE A 67 2.88 -12.68 -19.26
C ILE A 67 1.48 -13.28 -19.44
N MET A 68 0.69 -13.37 -18.36
CA MET A 68 -0.68 -13.86 -18.39
C MET A 68 -1.59 -12.99 -19.25
N LEU A 69 -1.49 -11.66 -19.15
CA LEU A 69 -2.26 -10.74 -19.99
C LEU A 69 -1.88 -10.86 -21.47
N CYS A 70 -0.58 -10.91 -21.79
CA CYS A 70 -0.11 -11.08 -23.15
C CYS A 70 -0.58 -12.39 -23.78
N THR A 71 -0.42 -13.51 -23.06
CA THR A 71 -0.86 -14.83 -23.53
C THR A 71 -2.38 -14.95 -23.62
N GLY A 72 -3.10 -14.38 -22.65
CA GLY A 72 -4.55 -14.35 -22.65
C GLY A 72 -5.14 -13.56 -23.82
N ILE A 73 -4.59 -12.37 -24.09
CA ILE A 73 -4.99 -11.57 -25.25
C ILE A 73 -4.74 -12.35 -26.55
N PHE A 74 -3.56 -12.96 -26.70
CA PHE A 74 -3.22 -13.73 -27.91
C PHE A 74 -4.15 -14.93 -28.14
N ILE A 75 -4.49 -15.68 -27.09
CA ILE A 75 -5.42 -16.81 -27.19
C ILE A 75 -6.82 -16.31 -27.60
N LEU A 76 -7.29 -15.21 -27.00
CA LEU A 76 -8.61 -14.64 -27.28
C LEU A 76 -8.75 -14.06 -28.69
N THR A 77 -7.69 -13.50 -29.28
CA THR A 77 -7.75 -12.90 -30.62
C THR A 77 -7.41 -13.91 -31.72
N VAL A 78 -6.31 -14.64 -31.58
CA VAL A 78 -5.76 -15.48 -32.66
C VAL A 78 -6.29 -16.91 -32.61
N LEU A 79 -6.36 -17.51 -31.42
CA LEU A 79 -6.60 -18.95 -31.27
C LEU A 79 -8.02 -19.31 -30.82
N ILE A 80 -8.92 -18.33 -30.63
CA ILE A 80 -10.24 -18.55 -30.01
C ILE A 80 -11.08 -19.62 -30.71
N LYS A 81 -11.01 -19.72 -32.05
CA LYS A 81 -11.74 -20.74 -32.83
C LYS A 81 -11.16 -22.14 -32.68
N GLN A 82 -9.90 -22.26 -32.29
CA GLN A 82 -9.17 -23.52 -32.13
C GLN A 82 -9.07 -23.96 -30.65
N THR A 83 -9.42 -23.06 -29.72
CA THR A 83 -9.27 -23.28 -28.29
C THR A 83 -10.56 -23.85 -27.71
N PRO A 84 -10.52 -24.97 -26.95
CA PRO A 84 -11.72 -25.54 -26.35
C PRO A 84 -12.32 -24.57 -25.31
N TYR A 85 -13.65 -24.50 -25.24
CA TYR A 85 -14.37 -23.61 -24.32
C TYR A 85 -13.90 -23.72 -22.86
N VAL A 86 -13.61 -24.93 -22.39
CA VAL A 86 -13.10 -25.17 -21.03
C VAL A 86 -11.77 -24.44 -20.78
N ALA A 87 -10.87 -24.42 -21.76
CA ALA A 87 -9.60 -23.71 -21.63
C ALA A 87 -9.78 -22.19 -21.61
N VAL A 88 -10.76 -21.65 -22.37
CA VAL A 88 -11.10 -20.23 -22.36
C VAL A 88 -11.67 -19.80 -20.99
N ILE A 89 -12.55 -20.61 -20.40
CA ILE A 89 -13.10 -20.37 -19.07
C ILE A 89 -11.99 -20.37 -18.02
N ASN A 90 -11.13 -21.40 -18.02
CA ASN A 90 -10.00 -21.49 -17.09
C ASN A 90 -9.06 -20.29 -17.23
N LEU A 91 -8.77 -19.84 -18.46
CA LEU A 91 -7.93 -18.67 -18.70
C LEU A 91 -8.57 -17.40 -18.12
N PHE A 92 -9.88 -17.23 -18.27
CA PHE A 92 -10.60 -16.11 -17.67
C PHE A 92 -10.55 -16.13 -16.14
N GLU A 93 -10.77 -17.29 -15.52
CA GLU A 93 -10.68 -17.47 -14.06
C GLU A 93 -9.28 -17.14 -13.53
N VAL A 94 -8.22 -17.64 -14.16
CA VAL A 94 -6.84 -17.37 -13.71
C VAL A 94 -6.50 -15.89 -13.92
N CYS A 95 -6.85 -15.30 -15.06
CA CYS A 95 -6.62 -13.87 -15.33
C CYS A 95 -7.34 -12.98 -14.31
N THR A 96 -8.60 -13.27 -13.99
CA THR A 96 -9.35 -12.49 -13.00
C THR A 96 -8.73 -12.62 -11.60
N PHE A 97 -8.30 -13.81 -11.21
CA PHE A 97 -7.61 -14.03 -9.94
C PHE A 97 -6.29 -13.23 -9.85
N GLU A 98 -5.47 -13.28 -10.90
CA GLU A 98 -4.19 -12.55 -11.00
C GLU A 98 -4.37 -11.02 -10.96
N ILE A 99 -5.38 -10.50 -11.67
CA ILE A 99 -5.69 -9.06 -11.65
C ILE A 99 -6.16 -8.64 -10.25
N MET A 100 -7.02 -9.45 -9.62
CA MET A 100 -7.51 -9.19 -8.26
C MET A 100 -6.38 -9.21 -7.23
N SER A 101 -5.44 -10.16 -7.33
CA SER A 101 -4.30 -10.23 -6.43
C SER A 101 -3.44 -8.97 -6.55
N LEU A 102 -3.11 -8.54 -7.78
CA LEU A 102 -2.34 -7.33 -8.04
C LEU A 102 -3.06 -6.07 -7.56
N TYR A 103 -4.38 -5.97 -7.76
CA TYR A 103 -5.19 -4.88 -7.24
C TYR A 103 -5.11 -4.80 -5.72
N LEU A 104 -5.29 -5.91 -5.01
CA LEU A 104 -5.23 -5.94 -3.55
C LEU A 104 -3.84 -5.51 -3.05
N TYR A 105 -2.76 -5.98 -3.67
CA TYR A 105 -1.40 -5.54 -3.30
C TYR A 105 -1.21 -4.02 -3.45
N CYS A 106 -1.66 -3.46 -4.57
CA CYS A 106 -1.61 -2.01 -4.82
C CYS A 106 -2.46 -1.24 -3.80
N TRP A 107 -3.66 -1.74 -3.50
CA TRP A 107 -4.58 -1.14 -2.54
C TRP A 107 -3.97 -1.10 -1.13
N TYR A 108 -3.51 -2.23 -0.60
CA TYR A 108 -2.91 -2.29 0.72
C TYR A 108 -1.65 -1.43 0.83
N SER A 109 -0.80 -1.43 -0.20
CA SER A 109 0.40 -0.60 -0.22
C SER A 109 0.04 0.89 -0.12
N ASN A 110 -0.94 1.32 -0.93
CA ASN A 110 -1.42 2.71 -0.93
C ASN A 110 -2.08 3.10 0.41
N GLU A 111 -2.92 2.23 0.95
CA GLU A 111 -3.61 2.47 2.23
C GLU A 111 -2.61 2.53 3.40
N ILE A 112 -1.58 1.67 3.43
CA ILE A 112 -0.54 1.74 4.48
C ILE A 112 0.23 3.06 4.37
N THR A 113 0.62 3.48 3.15
CA THR A 113 1.28 4.78 2.95
C THR A 113 0.39 5.92 3.41
N PHE A 114 -0.90 5.90 3.08
CA PHE A 114 -1.86 6.91 3.51
C PHE A 114 -1.98 6.99 5.03
N GLN A 115 -2.21 5.86 5.71
CA GLN A 115 -2.36 5.81 7.17
C GLN A 115 -1.07 6.23 7.90
N CYS A 116 0.10 5.95 7.33
CA CYS A 116 1.38 6.42 7.86
C CYS A 116 1.50 7.94 7.79
N SER A 117 1.09 8.55 6.68
CA SER A 117 1.09 10.01 6.51
C SER A 117 0.04 10.71 7.38
N ASP A 118 -1.11 10.06 7.62
CA ASP A 118 -2.17 10.58 8.51
C ASP A 118 -1.73 10.65 9.98
N VAL A 119 -0.65 9.98 10.37
CA VAL A 119 -0.04 10.14 11.71
C VAL A 119 0.32 11.61 11.95
N SER A 120 0.84 12.34 10.95
CA SER A 120 1.16 13.77 11.10
C SER A 120 -0.08 14.58 11.49
N ASN A 121 -1.19 14.34 10.79
CA ASN A 121 -2.47 14.98 11.06
C ASN A 121 -3.03 14.59 12.44
N ALA A 122 -2.91 13.32 12.84
CA ALA A 122 -3.32 12.86 14.17
C ALA A 122 -2.53 13.52 15.31
N VAL A 123 -1.21 13.69 15.15
CA VAL A 123 -0.37 14.44 16.12
C VAL A 123 -0.79 15.92 16.13
N TYR A 124 -1.10 16.50 14.98
CA TYR A 124 -1.49 17.91 14.88
C TYR A 124 -2.79 18.21 15.63
N MET A 125 -3.77 17.29 15.53
CA MET A 125 -5.07 17.37 16.19
C MET A 125 -5.04 17.11 17.69
N ALA A 126 -3.91 16.66 18.26
CA ALA A 126 -3.79 16.46 19.70
C ALA A 126 -3.88 17.79 20.47
N GLU A 127 -4.21 17.75 21.76
CA GLU A 127 -4.20 18.96 22.60
C GLU A 127 -2.79 19.22 23.15
N TRP A 128 -1.92 19.86 22.35
CA TRP A 128 -0.50 20.08 22.69
C TRP A 128 -0.09 21.54 22.92
N ILE A 129 -1.04 22.49 22.84
CA ILE A 129 -0.78 23.93 23.05
C ILE A 129 -0.18 24.19 24.44
N ASN A 130 -0.67 23.49 25.46
CA ASN A 130 -0.22 23.62 26.86
C ASN A 130 0.90 22.64 27.24
N ALA A 131 1.47 21.93 26.27
CA ALA A 131 2.55 20.98 26.52
C ALA A 131 3.90 21.68 26.80
N LYS A 132 4.80 20.96 27.46
CA LYS A 132 6.18 21.40 27.69
C LYS A 132 6.92 21.65 26.36
N PRO A 133 7.89 22.57 26.31
CA PRO A 133 8.70 22.80 25.11
C PRO A 133 9.38 21.53 24.55
N SER A 134 9.82 20.62 25.41
CA SER A 134 10.40 19.32 25.02
C SER A 134 9.41 18.45 24.23
N ASP A 135 8.15 18.45 24.67
CA ASP A 135 7.10 17.58 24.15
C ASP A 135 6.60 18.14 22.81
N LYS A 136 6.46 19.47 22.72
CA LYS A 136 6.21 20.20 21.46
C LYS A 136 7.26 19.88 20.40
N LYS A 137 8.54 19.92 20.77
CA LYS A 137 9.65 19.58 19.87
C LYS A 137 9.55 18.13 19.39
N THR A 138 9.23 17.20 20.29
CA THR A 138 9.06 15.78 19.97
C THR A 138 7.92 15.55 18.99
N MET A 139 6.79 16.26 19.16
CA MET A 139 5.66 16.21 18.24
C MET A 139 6.00 16.74 16.85
N LEU A 140 6.67 17.89 16.76
CA LEU A 140 7.11 18.44 15.47
C LEU A 140 8.05 17.49 14.72
N ILE A 141 8.99 16.85 15.42
CA ILE A 141 9.86 15.83 14.83
C ILE A 141 9.05 14.63 14.34
N THR A 142 8.03 14.22 15.10
CA THR A 142 7.16 13.09 14.74
C THR A 142 6.32 13.41 13.50
N MET A 143 5.74 14.61 13.41
CA MET A 143 5.01 15.09 12.22
C MET A 143 5.90 15.07 10.98
N SER A 144 7.08 15.69 11.08
CA SER A 144 8.04 15.75 9.97
C SER A 144 8.48 14.37 9.49
N LYS A 145 8.62 13.40 10.40
CA LYS A 145 8.92 12.01 10.02
C LYS A 145 7.72 11.29 9.39
N ALA A 146 6.51 11.52 9.89
CA ALA A 146 5.29 10.91 9.35
C ALA A 146 4.95 11.39 7.94
N GLU A 147 5.32 12.62 7.58
CA GLU A 147 5.14 13.17 6.23
C GLU A 147 6.06 12.55 5.17
N GLN A 148 7.10 11.81 5.57
CA GLN A 148 7.94 11.09 4.62
C GLN A 148 7.17 9.88 4.07
N PRO A 149 6.87 9.82 2.77
CA PRO A 149 6.05 8.75 2.22
C PRO A 149 6.80 7.41 2.30
N LEU A 150 6.14 6.40 2.87
CA LEU A 150 6.57 5.01 2.75
C LEU A 150 6.33 4.54 1.33
N LEU A 151 7.39 4.49 0.52
CA LEU A 151 7.31 4.00 -0.86
C LEU A 151 7.47 2.48 -0.92
N PHE A 152 6.44 1.75 -1.34
CA PHE A 152 6.50 0.29 -1.54
C PHE A 152 6.96 -0.04 -2.97
N GLY A 153 7.79 -1.10 -3.11
CA GLY A 153 8.16 -1.66 -4.42
C GLY A 153 9.62 -1.51 -4.86
N GLY A 154 10.45 -0.73 -4.15
CA GLY A 154 11.89 -0.66 -4.41
C GLY A 154 12.21 0.05 -5.74
N ILE A 155 12.42 -0.73 -6.81
CA ILE A 155 12.80 -0.25 -8.17
C ILE A 155 11.58 0.27 -8.94
N LEU A 156 10.40 -0.34 -8.72
CA LEU A 156 9.14 0.11 -9.28
C LEU A 156 8.29 0.62 -8.13
N GLU A 157 7.87 1.88 -8.21
CA GLU A 157 6.92 2.42 -7.25
C GLU A 157 5.55 1.80 -7.53
N ILE A 158 5.11 0.91 -6.65
CA ILE A 158 3.86 0.18 -6.83
C ILE A 158 2.75 0.99 -6.18
N ARG A 159 2.04 1.74 -7.01
CA ARG A 159 0.84 2.51 -6.65
C ARG A 159 -0.35 2.03 -7.47
N LEU A 160 -1.54 2.41 -7.03
CA LEU A 160 -2.78 2.20 -7.79
C LEU A 160 -2.69 2.79 -9.22
N GLU A 161 -1.95 3.88 -9.39
CA GLU A 161 -1.66 4.48 -10.69
C GLU A 161 -0.92 3.52 -11.63
N THR A 162 0.09 2.81 -11.12
CA THR A 162 0.85 1.81 -11.88
C THR A 162 -0.07 0.69 -12.37
N PHE A 163 -0.98 0.20 -11.51
CA PHE A 163 -1.99 -0.78 -11.87
C PHE A 163 -2.92 -0.28 -12.98
N ILE A 164 -3.44 0.95 -12.86
CA ILE A 164 -4.31 1.55 -13.88
C ILE A 164 -3.58 1.66 -15.22
N ASN A 165 -2.29 2.02 -15.21
CA ASN A 165 -1.50 2.11 -16.43
C ASN A 165 -1.33 0.74 -17.10
N ILE A 166 -1.09 -0.33 -16.34
CA ILE A 166 -1.02 -1.70 -16.88
C ILE A 166 -2.33 -2.07 -17.59
N LEU A 167 -3.47 -1.81 -16.95
CA LEU A 167 -4.79 -2.11 -17.54
C LEU A 167 -5.01 -1.34 -18.84
N LYS A 168 -4.67 -0.04 -18.86
CA LYS A 168 -4.76 0.79 -20.07
C LYS A 168 -3.89 0.25 -21.18
N THR A 169 -2.62 -0.04 -20.91
CA THR A 169 -1.68 -0.58 -21.90
C THR A 169 -2.16 -1.93 -22.45
N SER A 170 -2.69 -2.79 -21.58
CA SER A 170 -3.23 -4.10 -21.98
C SER A 170 -4.43 -3.95 -22.90
N PHE A 171 -5.35 -3.03 -22.58
CA PHE A 171 -6.49 -2.73 -23.43
C PHE A 171 -6.08 -2.12 -24.78
N SER A 172 -5.09 -1.22 -24.80
CA SER A 172 -4.52 -0.69 -26.04
C SER A 172 -3.91 -1.79 -26.90
N PHE A 173 -3.17 -2.73 -26.30
CA PHE A 173 -2.57 -3.86 -27.01
C PHE A 173 -3.63 -4.82 -27.59
N TYR A 174 -4.70 -5.09 -26.83
CA TYR A 174 -5.85 -5.85 -27.32
C TYR A 174 -6.49 -5.21 -28.56
N ASN A 175 -6.76 -3.90 -28.52
CA ASN A 175 -7.32 -3.17 -29.67
C ASN A 175 -6.37 -3.16 -30.87
N PHE A 176 -5.06 -3.03 -30.63
CA PHE A 176 -4.06 -3.11 -31.68
C PHE A 176 -4.10 -4.47 -32.39
N LEU A 177 -4.13 -5.57 -31.65
CA LEU A 177 -4.23 -6.91 -32.25
C LEU A 177 -5.54 -7.15 -32.99
N LEU A 178 -6.66 -6.64 -32.46
CA LEU A 178 -7.94 -6.68 -33.17
C LEU A 178 -7.91 -5.92 -34.50
N ALA A 179 -7.21 -4.79 -34.57
CA ALA A 179 -7.13 -3.99 -35.80
C ALA A 179 -6.30 -4.65 -36.92
N PHE A 180 -5.47 -5.64 -36.58
CA PHE A 180 -4.66 -6.41 -37.54
C PHE A 180 -5.36 -7.66 -38.10
N GLN A 181 -6.57 -7.95 -37.64
CA GLN A 181 -7.34 -9.16 -37.95
C GLN A 181 -8.57 -8.83 -38.79
#